data_AF-A0A966WH12-F1
#
_entry.id   AF-A0A966WH12-F1
#
_cell.length_a   1.000
_cell.length_b   1.000
_cell.length_c   1.000
_cell.angle_alpha   90.00
_cell.angle_beta   90.00
_cell.angle_gamma   90.00
#
_symmetry.space_group_name_H-M   'P 1'
#
loop_
_entity.id
_entity.type
_entity.pdbx_description
1 polymer ?
#
loop_
_entity_poly.entity_id
_entity_poly.type
_entity_poly.pdbx_seq_one_letter_code
_entity_poly.pdbx_strand_id
1 'polypeptide(L)'
;MDKATTSRKKRVDRNHIIYELRIGNENYIGVTAKTETTVLKSVRARAAKHFYRAKTENKAWLLCVELRKLSSKDDIEILVHEVLRGKAAAHKREVEIRRCVKPTLNTDVRGD
;
A
#
# COMPACT_ATOMS: atom_id res chain seq x y z
N MET A 1 27.25 1.27 38.20
CA MET A 1 27.68 1.28 36.78
C MET A 1 26.47 0.87 35.96
N ASP A 2 25.65 1.84 35.57
CA ASP A 2 24.40 1.59 34.85
C ASP A 2 24.71 1.31 33.38
N LYS A 3 24.60 0.03 32.99
CA LYS A 3 24.68 -0.39 31.58
C LYS A 3 23.45 0.15 30.86
N ALA A 4 23.63 1.22 30.10
CA ALA A 4 22.62 1.69 29.17
C ALA A 4 22.31 0.59 28.14
N THR A 5 21.11 0.01 28.22
CA THR A 5 20.61 -0.96 27.24
C THR A 5 20.36 -0.24 25.92
N THR A 6 21.36 -0.24 25.04
CA THR A 6 21.21 0.29 23.67
C THR A 6 20.16 -0.54 22.93
N SER A 7 18.98 0.05 22.69
CA SER A 7 17.94 -0.61 21.90
C SER A 7 18.48 -0.93 20.50
N ARG A 8 18.33 -2.18 20.06
CA ARG A 8 18.81 -2.61 18.72
C ARG A 8 18.17 -1.74 17.64
N LYS A 9 18.99 -1.25 16.70
CA LYS A 9 18.53 -0.55 15.50
C LYS A 9 17.39 -1.33 14.84
N LYS A 10 16.23 -0.70 14.71
CA LYS A 10 15.04 -1.32 14.10
C LYS A 10 15.36 -1.75 12.68
N ARG A 11 15.15 -3.03 12.36
CA ARG A 11 15.38 -3.56 11.00
C ARG A 11 14.52 -2.80 9.98
N VAL A 12 15.20 -2.06 9.12
CA VAL A 12 14.65 -1.21 8.05
C VAL A 12 14.69 -1.90 6.68
N ASP A 13 15.41 -3.00 6.58
CA ASP A 13 15.72 -3.77 5.37
C ASP A 13 14.69 -4.85 5.04
N ARG A 14 13.44 -4.68 5.47
CA ARG A 14 12.36 -5.64 5.19
C ARG A 14 11.88 -5.54 3.74
N ASN A 15 11.31 -6.64 3.24
CA ASN A 15 10.66 -6.66 1.93
C ASN A 15 9.39 -5.80 1.96
N HIS A 16 9.24 -5.00 0.91
CA HIS A 16 8.08 -4.20 0.61
C HIS A 16 7.51 -4.65 -0.73
N ILE A 17 6.20 -4.55 -0.86
CA ILE A 17 5.42 -5.04 -1.97
C ILE A 17 4.78 -3.82 -2.60
N ILE A 18 5.04 -3.63 -3.89
CA ILE A 18 4.35 -2.66 -4.73
C ILE A 18 3.16 -3.39 -5.33
N TYR A 19 1.98 -2.86 -5.10
CA TYR A 19 0.73 -3.49 -5.50
C TYR A 19 -0.21 -2.48 -6.16
N GLU A 20 -1.14 -3.01 -6.93
CA GLU A 20 -2.24 -2.28 -7.54
C GLU A 20 -3.57 -2.85 -7.03
N LEU A 21 -4.47 -1.95 -6.64
CA LEU A 21 -5.87 -2.27 -6.38
C LEU A 21 -6.68 -1.78 -7.57
N ARG A 22 -7.50 -2.65 -8.16
CA ARG A 22 -8.44 -2.26 -9.21
C ARG A 22 -9.86 -2.35 -8.68
N ILE A 23 -10.64 -1.31 -8.99
CA ILE A 23 -12.02 -1.12 -8.56
C ILE A 23 -12.78 -0.71 -9.83
N GLY A 24 -13.42 -1.67 -10.50
CA GLY A 24 -13.96 -1.45 -11.84
C GLY A 24 -12.86 -1.04 -12.83
N ASN A 25 -13.03 0.12 -13.47
CA ASN A 25 -12.07 0.67 -14.43
C ASN A 25 -11.01 1.58 -13.79
N GLU A 26 -11.04 1.73 -12.46
CA GLU A 26 -10.16 2.61 -11.71
C GLU A 26 -9.09 1.82 -10.97
N ASN A 27 -7.93 2.44 -10.75
CA ASN A 27 -6.81 1.77 -10.11
C ASN A 27 -6.02 2.65 -9.16
N TYR A 28 -5.42 2.00 -8.16
CA TYR A 28 -4.57 2.60 -7.14
C TYR A 28 -3.28 1.83 -7.00
N ILE A 29 -2.13 2.51 -7.05
CA ILE A 29 -0.83 1.91 -6.75
C ILE A 29 -0.37 2.32 -5.35
N GLY A 30 0.10 1.35 -4.59
CA GLY A 30 0.66 1.59 -3.27
C GLY A 30 1.77 0.63 -2.87
N VAL A 31 2.40 0.97 -1.74
CA VAL A 31 3.45 0.15 -1.13
C VAL A 31 2.99 -0.35 0.23
N THR A 32 3.26 -1.62 0.52
CA THR A 32 3.11 -2.19 1.86
C THR A 32 4.32 -3.03 2.26
N ALA A 33 4.66 -3.08 3.53
CA ALA A 33 5.63 -4.06 4.01
C ALA A 33 5.04 -5.49 3.88
N LYS A 34 5.88 -6.48 3.58
CA LYS A 34 5.52 -7.89 3.70
C LYS A 34 5.47 -8.27 5.18
N THR A 35 4.27 -8.23 5.78
CA THR A 35 4.05 -8.57 7.19
C THR A 35 3.46 -9.96 7.38
N GLU A 36 2.83 -10.50 6.34
CA GLU A 36 2.20 -11.82 6.37
C GLU A 36 3.11 -12.90 5.79
N THR A 37 2.69 -14.16 5.98
CA THR A 37 3.35 -15.36 5.45
C THR A 37 3.61 -15.23 3.94
N THR A 38 2.60 -14.83 3.17
CA THR A 38 2.69 -14.63 1.72
C THR A 38 2.55 -13.16 1.31
N VAL A 39 3.07 -12.85 0.12
CA VAL A 39 2.92 -11.53 -0.50
C VAL A 39 1.45 -11.18 -0.65
N LEU A 40 0.65 -12.09 -1.23
CA LEU A 40 -0.78 -11.87 -1.47
C LEU A 40 -1.57 -11.66 -0.17
N LYS A 41 -1.26 -12.41 0.90
CA LYS A 41 -1.90 -12.18 2.22
C LYS A 41 -1.58 -10.78 2.76
N SER A 42 -0.33 -10.32 2.60
CA SER A 42 0.08 -8.98 3.04
C SER A 42 -0.68 -7.89 2.30
N VAL A 43 -0.86 -8.04 0.99
CA VAL A 43 -1.61 -7.06 0.17
C VAL A 43 -3.10 -7.11 0.49
N ARG A 44 -3.70 -8.31 0.63
CA ARG A 44 -5.11 -8.47 1.06
C ARG A 44 -5.37 -7.81 2.42
N ALA A 45 -4.49 -8.00 3.40
CA ALA A 45 -4.59 -7.32 4.69
C ALA A 45 -4.51 -5.79 4.54
N ARG A 46 -3.67 -5.29 3.63
CA ARG A 46 -3.57 -3.85 3.35
C ARG A 46 -4.80 -3.29 2.62
N ALA A 47 -5.36 -4.03 1.67
CA ALA A 47 -6.59 -3.70 0.97
C ALA A 47 -7.79 -3.66 1.94
N ALA A 48 -7.92 -4.67 2.81
CA ALA A 48 -8.93 -4.69 3.86
C ALA A 48 -8.83 -3.46 4.78
N LYS A 49 -7.61 -3.07 5.20
CA LYS A 49 -7.40 -1.84 5.97
C LYS A 49 -7.86 -0.59 5.22
N HIS A 50 -7.61 -0.50 3.92
CA HIS A 50 -8.12 0.61 3.11
C HIS A 50 -9.65 0.63 3.03
N PHE A 51 -10.27 -0.53 2.84
CA PHE A 51 -11.73 -0.68 2.79
C PHE A 51 -12.39 -0.27 4.11
N TYR A 52 -11.93 -0.83 5.24
CA TYR A 52 -12.49 -0.46 6.55
C TYR A 52 -12.28 1.02 6.84
N ARG A 53 -11.09 1.56 6.57
CA ARG A 53 -10.82 2.99 6.71
C ARG A 53 -11.75 3.84 5.86
N ALA A 54 -12.04 3.44 4.63
CA ALA A 54 -12.97 4.17 3.77
C ALA A 54 -14.38 4.22 4.37
N LYS A 55 -14.82 3.15 5.04
CA LYS A 55 -16.13 3.05 5.68
C LYS A 55 -16.20 3.74 7.05
N THR A 56 -15.09 3.80 7.80
CA THR A 56 -15.07 4.37 9.16
C THR A 56 -14.57 5.81 9.23
N GLU A 57 -13.69 6.22 8.32
CA GLU A 57 -13.10 7.57 8.31
C GLU A 57 -13.66 8.41 7.15
N ASN A 58 -13.96 9.68 7.43
CA ASN A 58 -14.45 10.62 6.43
C ASN A 58 -13.32 11.33 5.65
N LYS A 59 -12.38 10.57 5.10
CA LYS A 59 -11.29 11.09 4.24
C LYS A 59 -11.74 11.24 2.79
N ALA A 60 -11.35 12.33 2.14
CA ALA A 60 -11.73 12.66 0.76
C ALA A 60 -10.77 12.12 -0.32
N TRP A 61 -9.91 11.14 0.00
CA TRP A 61 -9.04 10.52 -1.00
C TRP A 61 -9.86 9.71 -2.00
N LEU A 62 -9.55 9.79 -3.30
CA LEU A 62 -10.28 9.10 -4.37
C LEU A 62 -10.41 7.60 -4.11
N LEU A 63 -9.32 6.94 -3.70
CA LEU A 63 -9.38 5.54 -3.27
C LEU A 63 -10.44 5.30 -2.19
N CYS A 64 -10.54 6.17 -1.17
CA CYS A 64 -11.56 6.01 -0.12
C CYS A 64 -12.97 6.26 -0.67
N VAL A 65 -13.15 7.22 -1.57
CA VAL A 65 -14.43 7.49 -2.21
C VAL A 65 -14.92 6.28 -3.00
N GLU A 66 -14.06 5.69 -3.83
CA GLU A 66 -14.42 4.50 -4.61
C GLU A 66 -14.68 3.27 -3.73
N LEU A 67 -13.83 3.03 -2.73
CA LEU A 67 -14.02 1.90 -1.81
C LEU A 67 -15.33 1.99 -1.01
N ARG A 68 -15.88 3.18 -0.78
CA ARG A 68 -17.20 3.33 -0.13
C ARG A 68 -18.34 2.82 -1.01
N LYS A 69 -18.20 2.87 -2.33
CA LYS A 69 -19.22 2.40 -3.28
C LYS A 69 -19.32 0.87 -3.32
N LEU A 70 -18.26 0.17 -2.90
CA LEU A 70 -18.23 -1.29 -2.87
C LEU A 70 -19.06 -1.87 -1.70
N SER A 71 -19.71 -3.00 -1.97
CA SER A 71 -20.44 -3.78 -0.97
C SER A 71 -19.50 -4.67 -0.18
N SER A 72 -18.50 -5.28 -0.84
CA SER A 72 -17.48 -6.10 -0.19
C SER A 72 -16.07 -5.64 -0.52
N LYS A 73 -15.12 -5.96 0.37
CA LYS A 73 -13.68 -5.85 0.08
C LYS A 73 -13.20 -6.88 -0.95
N ASP A 74 -14.00 -7.92 -1.20
CA ASP A 74 -13.68 -8.96 -2.17
C ASP A 74 -13.87 -8.48 -3.61
N ASP A 75 -14.59 -7.36 -3.81
CA ASP A 75 -14.74 -6.67 -5.09
C ASP A 75 -13.45 -5.92 -5.52
N ILE A 76 -12.42 -5.93 -4.67
CA ILE A 76 -11.13 -5.31 -4.95
C ILE A 76 -10.21 -6.34 -5.61
N GLU A 77 -9.92 -6.14 -6.90
CA GLU A 77 -8.91 -6.93 -7.59
C GLU A 77 -7.50 -6.47 -7.16
N ILE A 78 -6.62 -7.43 -6.89
CA ILE A 78 -5.27 -7.19 -6.39
C ILE A 78 -4.26 -7.69 -7.40
N LEU A 79 -3.37 -6.81 -7.84
CA LEU A 79 -2.19 -7.16 -8.62
C LEU A 79 -0.92 -6.82 -7.86
N VAL A 80 0.08 -7.70 -7.96
CA VAL A 80 1.41 -7.46 -7.41
C VAL A 80 2.32 -7.09 -8.56
N HIS A 81 2.92 -5.91 -8.49
CA HIS A 81 3.90 -5.47 -9.47
C HIS A 81 5.27 -6.04 -9.13
N GLU A 82 5.79 -5.70 -7.95
CA GLU A 82 7.16 -6.03 -7.55
C GLU A 82 7.31 -6.21 -6.04
N VAL A 83 8.33 -6.97 -5.64
CA VAL A 83 8.74 -7.10 -4.23
C VAL A 83 10.19 -6.67 -4.11
N LEU A 84 10.43 -5.58 -3.37
CA LEU A 84 11.74 -4.97 -3.22
C LEU A 84 12.19 -4.96 -1.76
N ARG A 85 13.50 -5.09 -1.54
CA ARG A 85 14.08 -4.99 -0.21
C ARG A 85 14.33 -3.52 0.15
N GLY A 86 13.82 -3.10 1.30
CA GLY A 86 13.99 -1.74 1.82
C GLY A 86 12.91 -0.77 1.37
N LYS A 87 12.47 0.09 2.32
CA LYS A 87 11.38 1.04 2.12
C LYS A 87 11.70 2.09 1.05
N ALA A 88 12.93 2.63 1.05
CA ALA A 88 13.33 3.68 0.12
C ALA A 88 13.35 3.20 -1.33
N ALA A 89 13.91 2.01 -1.59
CA ALA A 89 13.91 1.40 -2.92
C ALA A 89 12.48 1.14 -3.43
N ALA A 90 11.60 0.62 -2.55
CA ALA A 90 10.21 0.38 -2.90
C ALA A 90 9.42 1.65 -3.22
N HIS A 91 9.63 2.74 -2.46
CA HIS A 91 8.99 4.01 -2.78
C HIS A 91 9.50 4.63 -4.07
N LYS A 92 10.81 4.62 -4.32
CA LYS A 92 11.38 5.09 -5.58
C LYS A 92 10.73 4.36 -6.77
N ARG A 93 10.63 3.03 -6.67
CA ARG A 93 10.03 2.22 -7.72
C ARG A 93 8.52 2.42 -7.85
N GLU A 94 7.80 2.64 -6.75
CA GLU A 94 6.37 2.99 -6.80
C GLU A 94 6.13 4.29 -7.55
N VAL A 95 6.95 5.33 -7.33
CA VAL A 95 6.86 6.58 -8.09
C VAL A 95 7.12 6.34 -9.59
N GLU A 96 8.13 5.54 -9.94
CA GLU A 96 8.39 5.16 -11.34
C GLU A 96 7.18 4.46 -11.98
N ILE A 97 6.59 3.48 -11.29
CA ILE A 97 5.41 2.74 -11.78
C ILE A 97 4.20 3.67 -11.89
N ARG A 98 3.98 4.56 -10.92
CA ARG A 98 2.88 5.54 -10.96
C ARG A 98 3.00 6.50 -12.14
N ARG A 99 4.21 6.98 -12.45
CA ARG A 99 4.44 7.84 -13.61
C ARG A 99 4.14 7.14 -14.93
N CYS A 100 4.43 5.84 -15.02
CA CYS A 100 4.14 5.02 -16.19
C CYS A 100 2.63 4.67 -16.31
N VAL A 101 2.02 4.22 -15.23
CA VAL A 101 0.63 3.70 -15.21
C VAL A 101 -0.41 4.81 -15.11
N LYS A 102 -0.07 5.93 -14.46
CA LYS A 102 -0.97 7.06 -14.15
C LYS A 102 -2.27 6.61 -13.49
N PRO A 103 -2.20 5.98 -12.30
CA PRO A 103 -3.37 5.41 -11.65
C PRO A 103 -4.39 6.48 -11.27
N THR A 104 -5.68 6.19 -11.52
CA THR A 104 -6.75 7.20 -11.38
C THR A 104 -7.05 7.57 -9.93
N LEU A 105 -6.75 6.69 -8.97
CA LEU A 105 -7.14 6.85 -7.56
C LEU A 105 -6.02 7.35 -6.64
N ASN A 106 -4.81 7.59 -7.16
CA ASN A 106 -3.72 8.19 -6.40
C ASN A 106 -3.90 9.71 -6.34
N THR A 107 -4.37 10.22 -5.19
CA THR A 107 -4.63 11.67 -5.00
C THR A 107 -3.42 12.49 -4.58
N ASP A 108 -2.39 11.86 -4.03
CA ASP A 108 -1.22 12.57 -3.52
C ASP A 108 -0.10 12.54 -4.55
N VAL A 109 -0.03 13.60 -5.36
CA VAL A 109 1.06 13.88 -6.31
C VAL A 109 2.24 14.60 -5.66
N ARG A 110 2.25 14.79 -4.32
CA ARG A 110 3.38 15.44 -3.62
C ARG A 110 4.58 14.49 -3.62
N GLY A 111 5.34 14.53 -4.70
CA GLY A 111 6.52 13.69 -4.94
C GLY A 111 6.54 12.98 -6.31
N ASP A 112 5.51 13.16 -7.15
CA ASP A 112 5.56 12.77 -8.56
C ASP A 112 6.40 13.73 -9.41
#